data_AF-A0AAU7UDJ2-F1
#
_entry.id   AF-A0AAU7UDJ2-F1
#
_cell.length_a   1.000
_cell.length_b   1.000
_cell.length_c   1.000
_cell.angle_alpha   90.00
_cell.angle_beta   90.00
_cell.angle_gamma   90.00
#
_symmetry.space_group_name_H-M   'P 1'
#
loop_
_entity.id
_entity.type
_entity.pdbx_description
1 polymer ?
#
loop_
_entity_poly.entity_id
_entity_poly.type
_entity_poly.pdbx_seq_one_letter_code
_entity_poly.pdbx_strand_id
1 'polypeptide(L)' 'MSMTFQEASERVDRYISQFREGYFPPLLMLARLTEETGEVARRHRPHERQDAEAG' A
#
# COMPACT_ATOMS: atom_id res chain seq x y z
N MET A 1 -10.00 19.96 -11.42
CA MET A 1 -11.07 19.15 -10.80
C MET A 1 -10.42 18.06 -9.96
N SER A 2 -10.89 17.82 -8.75
CA SER A 2 -10.43 16.72 -7.88
C SER A 2 -11.22 15.46 -8.18
N MET A 3 -10.54 14.32 -8.20
CA MET A 3 -11.20 13.02 -8.37
C MET A 3 -12.03 12.68 -7.13
N THR A 4 -13.24 12.19 -7.33
CA THR A 4 -14.11 11.67 -6.26
C THR A 4 -13.64 10.29 -5.81
N PHE A 5 -14.08 9.86 -4.62
CA PHE A 5 -13.77 8.52 -4.12
C PHE A 5 -14.37 7.41 -5.01
N GLN A 6 -15.54 7.66 -5.59
CA GLN A 6 -16.18 6.73 -6.51
C GLN A 6 -15.37 6.58 -7.80
N GLU A 7 -14.94 7.69 -8.41
CA GLU A 7 -14.05 7.66 -9.59
C GLU A 7 -12.72 6.95 -9.29
N ALA A 8 -12.18 7.14 -8.08
CA ALA A 8 -10.99 6.41 -7.63
C ALA A 8 -11.22 4.89 -7.62
N SER A 9 -12.34 4.46 -7.05
CA SER A 9 -12.72 3.05 -6.91
C SER A 9 -12.94 2.41 -8.28
N GLU A 10 -13.68 3.07 -9.17
CA GLU A 10 -13.92 2.61 -10.55
C GLU A 10 -12.63 2.49 -11.36
N ARG A 11 -11.66 3.38 -11.12
CA ARG A 11 -10.36 3.32 -11.80
C ARG A 11 -9.55 2.10 -11.36
N VAL A 12 -9.57 1.76 -10.07
CA VAL A 12 -8.93 0.56 -9.53
C VAL A 12 -9.62 -0.70 -10.06
N ASP A 13 -10.95 -0.71 -10.07
CA ASP A 13 -11.73 -1.84 -10.54
C ASP A 13 -11.49 -2.16 -12.01
N ARG A 14 -11.48 -1.13 -12.86
CA ARG A 14 -11.17 -1.27 -14.29
C ARG A 14 -9.75 -1.78 -14.52
N TYR A 15 -8.80 -1.39 -13.67
CA TYR A 15 -7.44 -1.88 -13.74
C TYR A 15 -7.36 -3.36 -13.34
N ILE A 16 -7.99 -3.78 -12.24
CA ILE A 16 -7.92 -5.17 -11.78
C ILE A 16 -8.67 -6.11 -12.74
N SER A 17 -9.79 -5.66 -13.29
CA SER A 17 -10.64 -6.45 -14.19
C SER A 17 -9.99 -6.80 -15.54
N GLN A 18 -8.84 -6.21 -15.88
CA GLN A 18 -8.08 -6.61 -17.08
C GLN A 18 -7.40 -7.99 -16.92
N PHE A 19 -7.24 -8.46 -15.69
CA PHE A 19 -6.62 -9.74 -15.36
C PHE A 19 -7.69 -10.82 -15.17
N ARG A 20 -7.40 -12.06 -15.60
CA ARG A 20 -8.36 -13.18 -15.46
C ARG A 20 -8.54 -13.60 -14.01
N GLU A 21 -7.51 -13.40 -13.20
CA GLU A 21 -7.43 -13.73 -11.79
C GLU A 21 -8.33 -12.82 -10.95
N GLY A 22 -8.53 -11.58 -11.39
CA GLY A 22 -9.34 -10.57 -10.69
C GLY A 22 -8.77 -10.19 -9.32
N TYR A 23 -9.66 -9.95 -8.36
CA TYR A 23 -9.27 -9.57 -7.01
C TYR A 23 -8.70 -10.76 -6.22
N PHE A 24 -7.77 -10.47 -5.32
CA PHE A 24 -7.33 -11.44 -4.35
C PHE A 24 -8.47 -11.90 -3.42
N PRO A 25 -8.46 -13.17 -2.97
CA PRO A 25 -9.35 -13.63 -1.90
C PRO A 25 -9.18 -12.78 -0.63
N PRO A 26 -10.22 -12.67 0.23
CA PRO A 26 -10.24 -11.73 1.35
C PRO A 26 -9.01 -11.79 2.27
N LEU A 27 -8.53 -12.99 2.61
CA LEU A 27 -7.37 -13.16 3.49
C LEU A 27 -6.06 -12.72 2.82
N LEU A 28 -5.93 -12.93 1.51
CA LEU A 28 -4.74 -12.49 0.76
C LEU A 28 -4.76 -10.98 0.57
N MET A 29 -5.93 -10.37 0.38
CA MET A 29 -6.08 -8.92 0.37
C MET A 29 -5.66 -8.29 1.71
N LEU A 30 -6.05 -8.91 2.83
CA LEU A 30 -5.62 -8.47 4.17
C LEU A 30 -4.11 -8.59 4.37
N ALA A 31 -3.50 -9.69 3.90
CA ALA A 31 -2.05 -9.88 3.96
C ALA A 31 -1.31 -8.79 3.16
N ARG A 32 -1.76 -8.48 1.93
CA ARG A 32 -1.20 -7.40 1.10
C ARG A 32 -1.35 -6.03 1.76
N LEU A 33 -2.50 -5.73 2.36
CA LEU A 33 -2.70 -4.48 3.10
C LEU A 33 -1.73 -4.36 4.28
N THR A 34 -1.49 -5.47 5.00
CA THR A 34 -0.56 -5.52 6.13
C THR A 34 0.88 -5.27 5.69
N GLU A 35 1.29 -5.87 4.57
CA GLU A 35 2.61 -5.69 3.95
C GLU A 35 2.87 -4.22 3.59
N GLU A 36 1.98 -3.60 2.81
CA GLU A 36 2.15 -2.21 2.38
C GLU A 36 2.13 -1.23 3.57
N THR A 37 1.28 -1.50 4.57
CA THR A 37 1.26 -0.71 5.82
C THR A 37 2.58 -0.83 6.59
N GLY A 38 3.17 -2.03 6.62
CA GLY A 38 4.49 -2.26 7.20
C GLY A 38 5.59 -1.45 6.49
N GLU A 39 5.56 -1.38 5.16
CA GLU A 39 6.51 -0.59 4.38
C GLU A 39 6.32 0.92 4.52
N VAL A 40 5.07 1.37 4.64
CA VAL A 40 4.77 2.77 5.02
C VAL A 40 5.35 3.08 6.41
N ALA A 41 5.10 2.21 7.40
CA ALA A 41 5.63 2.39 8.74
C ALA A 41 7.17 2.39 8.77
N ARG A 42 7.81 1.52 7.98
CA ARG A 42 9.27 1.48 7.83
C ARG A 42 9.82 2.78 7.27
N ARG A 43 9.21 3.31 6.20
CA ARG A 43 9.65 4.56 5.55
C ARG A 43 9.45 5.80 6.42
N HIS A 44 8.45 5.80 7.29
CA HIS A 44 8.20 6.91 8.23
C HIS A 44 8.96 6.78 9.54
N ARG A 45 9.63 5.65 9.80
CA ARG A 45 10.48 5.57 10.98
C ARG A 45 11.52 6.69 10.90
N PRO A 46 11.66 7.52 11.95
CA PRO A 46 12.78 8.44 12.03
C PRO A 46 14.07 7.63 11.85
N HIS A 47 14.98 8.12 11.02
CA HIS A 47 16.37 7.68 11.11
C HIS A 47 16.87 8.17 12.47
N GLU A 48 16.69 7.36 13.52
CA GLU A 48 17.51 7.48 14.71
C GLU A 48 18.94 7.33 14.21
N ARG A 49 19.64 8.46 14.18
CA ARG A 49 21.01 8.50 13.76
C ARG A 49 21.76 7.52 14.65
N GLN A 50 22.30 6.47 14.04
CA GLN A 50 23.43 5.73 14.60
C GLN A 50 24.67 6.64 14.56
N ASP A 51 24.59 7.82 15.20
CA ASP A 51 25.71 8.73 15.39
C ASP A 51 26.35 8.51 16.78
N ALA A 52 25.96 7.47 17.51
CA ALA A 52 26.45 7.19 18.87
C ALA A 52 27.65 6.25 18.94
N GLU A 53 28.24 5.81 17.81
CA GLU A 53 29.42 4.93 17.80
C GLU A 53 30.60 5.46 16.95
N ALA A 54 30.69 6.79 16.77
CA ALA A 54 31.87 7.43 16.22
C ALA A 54 32.26 8.65 17.07
N GLY A 55 32.85 8.38 18.23
CA GLY A 55 33.40 9.39 19.15
C GLY A 55 34.14 8.75 20.30
#